data_AF-B8G2H4-F1
#
_entry.id   AF-B8G2H4-F1
#
_cell.length_a   1.000
_cell.length_b   1.000
_cell.length_c   1.000
_cell.angle_alpha   90.00
_cell.angle_beta   90.00
_cell.angle_gamma   90.00
#
_symmetry.space_group_name_H-M   'P 1'
#
loop_
_entity.id
_entity.type
_entity.pdbx_description
1 polymer ?
#
loop_
_entity_poly.entity_id
_entity_poly.type
_entity_poly.pdbx_seq_one_letter_code
_entity_poly.pdbx_strand_id
1 'polypeptide(L)'
;MRILKLAGEYYCIADDSFAYAELEKRISSALHLQKGSFAEFYTKRIFQSFFQYARDLKKEYLTYYGQEYDSFADYLYKKELLDWAHMEFIDLNEQQTLFKLNIDLSNYNTRSLIEYEDKGIDILNQALEEIEL
;
A
#
# COMPACT_ATOMS: atom_id res chain seq x y z
N MET A 1 -7.38 -3.49 4.85
CA MET A 1 -6.47 -2.82 3.87
C MET A 1 -6.63 -3.43 2.47
N ARG A 2 -6.29 -2.71 1.39
CA ARG A 2 -6.29 -3.25 0.01
C ARG A 2 -5.23 -2.59 -0.88
N ILE A 3 -4.46 -3.37 -1.61
CA ILE A 3 -3.51 -2.92 -2.64
C ILE A 3 -4.20 -2.88 -4.00
N LEU A 4 -3.91 -1.81 -4.76
CA LEU A 4 -4.43 -1.53 -6.10
C LEU A 4 -3.30 -1.16 -7.05
N LYS A 5 -3.46 -1.47 -8.33
CA LYS A 5 -2.60 -0.95 -9.41
C LYS A 5 -3.42 0.03 -10.25
N LEU A 6 -2.98 1.29 -10.29
CA LEU A 6 -3.68 2.40 -10.96
C LEU A 6 -2.63 3.20 -11.75
N ALA A 7 -2.93 3.54 -13.01
CA ALA A 7 -2.01 4.31 -13.87
C ALA A 7 -0.56 3.77 -13.93
N GLY A 8 -0.35 2.46 -13.81
CA GLY A 8 0.98 1.82 -13.80
C GLY A 8 1.72 1.86 -12.45
N GLU A 9 1.15 2.53 -11.46
CA GLU A 9 1.68 2.68 -10.10
C GLU A 9 0.89 1.82 -9.11
N TYR A 10 1.45 1.62 -7.91
CA TYR A 10 0.84 0.82 -6.85
C TYR A 10 0.38 1.69 -5.69
N TYR A 11 -0.80 1.40 -5.17
CA TYR A 11 -1.43 2.13 -4.08
C TYR A 11 -1.97 1.15 -3.04
N CYS A 12 -2.09 1.60 -1.79
CA CYS A 12 -2.75 0.84 -0.73
C CYS A 12 -3.76 1.73 0.00
N ILE A 13 -5.00 1.26 0.07
CA ILE A 13 -6.03 1.81 0.95
C ILE A 13 -5.86 1.16 2.31
N ALA A 14 -5.75 1.98 3.36
CA ALA A 14 -5.58 1.53 4.73
C ALA A 14 -6.26 2.49 5.70
N ASP A 15 -6.50 2.07 6.94
CA ASP A 15 -6.94 2.99 7.99
C ASP A 15 -5.90 4.08 8.26
N ASP A 16 -6.37 5.27 8.64
CA ASP A 16 -5.53 6.44 8.98
C ASP A 16 -4.57 6.16 10.14
N SER A 17 -4.92 5.18 11.00
CA SER A 17 -4.06 4.72 12.10
C SER A 17 -3.03 3.68 11.69
N PHE A 18 -2.98 3.29 10.41
CA PHE A 18 -2.07 2.25 9.92
C PHE A 18 -0.61 2.62 10.19
N ALA A 19 0.13 1.65 10.71
CA ALA A 19 1.57 1.73 10.88
C ALA A 19 2.21 0.41 10.46
N TYR A 20 3.27 0.47 9.67
CA TYR A 20 4.00 -0.72 9.22
C TYR A 20 4.48 -1.61 10.38
N ALA A 21 4.89 -1.00 11.50
CA ALA A 21 5.32 -1.75 12.69
C ALA A 21 4.21 -2.63 13.29
N GLU A 22 2.93 -2.29 13.07
CA GLU A 22 1.80 -3.13 13.50
C GLU A 22 1.57 -4.29 12.52
N LEU A 23 1.64 -4.01 11.21
CA LEU A 23 1.64 -5.05 10.17
C LEU A 23 2.74 -6.09 10.41
N GLU A 24 3.97 -5.64 10.65
CA GLU A 24 5.12 -6.52 10.86
C GLU A 24 4.93 -7.51 12.02
N LYS A 25 4.27 -7.07 13.11
CA LYS A 25 3.97 -7.93 14.27
C LYS A 25 2.94 -9.01 13.94
N ARG A 26 1.97 -8.69 13.09
CA ARG A 26 0.84 -9.58 12.79
C ARG A 26 1.14 -10.59 11.68
N ILE A 27 2.05 -10.28 10.75
CA ILE A 27 2.42 -11.17 9.64
C ILE A 27 2.69 -12.59 10.10
N SER A 28 3.53 -12.77 11.13
CA SER A 28 3.95 -14.12 11.56
C SER A 28 2.79 -14.92 12.15
N SER A 29 1.93 -14.26 12.94
CA SER A 29 0.79 -14.92 13.60
C SER A 29 -0.34 -15.23 12.62
N ALA A 30 -0.68 -14.28 11.76
CA ALA A 30 -1.79 -14.39 10.81
C ALA A 30 -1.52 -15.46 9.75
N LEU A 31 -0.31 -15.46 9.18
CA LEU A 31 0.07 -16.38 8.12
C LEU A 31 0.64 -17.72 8.66
N HIS A 32 0.43 -18.01 9.95
CA HIS A 32 0.90 -19.22 10.64
C HIS A 32 2.39 -19.56 10.41
N LEU A 33 3.25 -18.54 10.33
CA LEU A 33 4.67 -18.70 10.02
C LEU A 33 5.44 -19.15 11.26
N GLN A 34 6.27 -20.18 11.10
CA GLN A 34 7.18 -20.59 12.16
C GLN A 34 8.19 -19.48 12.46
N LYS A 35 8.31 -19.10 13.73
CA LYS A 35 9.26 -18.08 14.17
C LYS A 35 10.71 -18.48 13.86
N GLY A 36 11.47 -17.55 13.28
CA GLY A 36 12.85 -17.75 12.84
C GLY A 36 12.97 -18.53 11.53
N SER A 37 11.87 -18.91 10.89
CA SER A 37 11.91 -19.65 9.62
C SER A 37 12.31 -18.73 8.47
N PHE A 38 12.82 -19.35 7.40
CA PHE A 38 13.05 -18.67 6.14
C PHE A 38 11.77 -18.02 5.60
N ALA A 39 10.63 -18.69 5.74
CA ALA A 39 9.32 -18.17 5.32
C ALA A 39 8.95 -16.89 6.08
N GLU A 40 9.10 -16.86 7.42
CA GLU A 40 8.86 -15.65 8.20
C GLU A 40 9.73 -14.48 7.73
N PHE A 41 11.04 -14.73 7.60
CA PHE A 41 11.99 -13.69 7.19
C PHE A 41 11.67 -13.15 5.79
N TYR A 42 11.38 -14.04 4.84
CA TYR A 42 11.14 -13.66 3.46
C TYR A 42 9.82 -12.91 3.30
N THR A 43 8.74 -13.38 3.93
CA THR A 43 7.43 -12.71 3.90
C THR A 43 7.50 -11.31 4.50
N LYS A 44 8.16 -11.14 5.66
CA LYS A 44 8.36 -9.80 6.25
C LYS A 44 9.14 -8.88 5.32
N ARG A 45 10.17 -9.39 4.65
CA ARG A 45 10.94 -8.61 3.68
C ARG A 45 10.11 -8.19 2.47
N ILE A 46 9.21 -9.05 1.98
CA ILE A 46 8.29 -8.68 0.91
C ILE A 46 7.46 -7.48 1.37
N PHE A 47 6.70 -7.59 2.46
CA PHE A 47 5.88 -6.48 2.95
C PHE A 47 6.71 -5.22 3.24
N GLN A 48 7.90 -5.37 3.83
CA GLN A 48 8.80 -4.25 4.04
C GLN A 48 9.12 -3.53 2.72
N SER A 49 9.44 -4.26 1.66
CA SER A 49 9.74 -3.66 0.36
C SER A 49 8.56 -2.87 -0.22
N PHE A 50 7.32 -3.21 0.09
CA PHE A 50 6.16 -2.43 -0.38
C PHE A 50 6.00 -1.12 0.39
N PHE A 51 6.20 -1.17 1.71
CA PHE A 51 5.86 -0.06 2.60
C PHE A 51 7.04 0.83 3.00
N GLN A 52 8.28 0.39 2.80
CA GLN A 52 9.51 1.09 3.26
C GLN A 52 9.61 2.53 2.76
N TYR A 53 9.15 2.80 1.53
CA TYR A 53 9.14 4.13 0.92
C TYR A 53 7.73 4.59 0.57
N ALA A 54 6.71 3.99 1.17
CA ALA A 54 5.34 4.36 0.91
C ALA A 54 5.07 5.79 1.42
N ARG A 55 4.35 6.57 0.61
CA ARG A 55 3.93 7.93 0.97
C ARG A 55 2.45 7.92 1.33
N ASP A 56 2.12 8.41 2.52
CA ASP A 56 0.74 8.66 2.93
C ASP A 56 0.24 9.94 2.24
N LEU A 57 -0.53 9.78 1.17
CA LEU A 57 -0.93 10.90 0.32
C LEU A 57 -1.91 11.83 1.04
N LYS A 58 -2.82 11.30 1.86
CA LYS A 58 -3.77 12.12 2.64
C LYS A 58 -3.02 12.98 3.64
N LYS A 59 -2.05 12.40 4.36
CA LYS A 59 -1.21 13.13 5.29
C LYS A 59 -0.29 14.14 4.59
N GLU A 60 0.29 13.77 3.45
CA GLU A 60 1.12 14.67 2.63
C GLU A 60 0.28 15.88 2.18
N TYR A 61 -0.93 15.64 1.68
CA TYR A 61 -1.89 16.68 1.31
C TYR A 61 -2.20 17.63 2.49
N LEU A 62 -2.64 17.07 3.63
CA LEU A 62 -3.01 17.86 4.80
C LEU A 62 -1.84 18.67 5.36
N THR A 63 -0.61 18.14 5.25
CA THR A 63 0.58 18.78 5.82
C THR A 63 1.14 19.86 4.91
N TYR A 64 1.16 19.64 3.60
CA TYR A 64 1.94 20.46 2.66
C TYR A 64 1.11 21.13 1.57
N TYR A 65 -0.04 20.58 1.19
CA TYR A 65 -0.73 20.95 -0.04
C TYR A 65 -2.17 21.44 0.14
N GLY A 66 -2.72 21.44 1.36
CA GLY A 66 -4.09 21.88 1.62
C GLY A 66 -4.39 23.36 1.28
N GLN A 67 -3.37 24.17 1.00
CA GLN A 67 -3.52 25.55 0.51
C GLN A 67 -3.39 25.67 -1.01
N GLU A 68 -2.83 24.66 -1.68
CA GLU A 68 -2.56 24.66 -3.13
C GLU A 68 -3.69 24.00 -3.93
N TYR A 69 -4.45 23.09 -3.31
CA TYR A 69 -5.51 22.32 -3.96
C TYR A 69 -6.82 22.46 -3.18
N ASP A 70 -7.93 22.49 -3.90
CA ASP A 70 -9.26 22.76 -3.32
C ASP A 70 -9.78 21.59 -2.45
N SER A 71 -9.29 20.38 -2.71
CA SER A 71 -9.64 19.16 -1.97
C SER A 71 -8.59 18.08 -2.15
N PHE A 72 -8.68 16.99 -1.36
CA PHE A 72 -7.82 15.83 -1.55
C PHE A 72 -8.00 15.18 -2.94
N ALA A 73 -9.24 15.14 -3.45
CA ALA A 73 -9.51 14.66 -4.82
C ALA A 73 -8.85 15.55 -5.88
N ASP A 74 -8.87 16.87 -5.68
CA ASP A 74 -8.20 17.82 -6.57
C ASP A 74 -6.67 17.65 -6.55
N TYR A 75 -6.09 17.38 -5.37
CA TYR A 75 -4.69 16.99 -5.21
C TYR A 75 -4.38 15.68 -5.97
N LEU A 76 -5.18 14.62 -5.79
CA LEU A 76 -4.98 13.35 -6.49
C LEU A 76 -5.04 13.53 -8.02
N TYR A 77 -6.00 14.34 -8.51
CA TYR A 77 -6.18 14.61 -9.93
C TYR A 77 -5.02 15.42 -10.53
N LYS A 78 -4.67 16.56 -9.92
CA LYS A 78 -3.70 17.50 -10.49
C LYS A 78 -2.25 17.10 -10.21
N LYS A 79 -1.96 16.59 -8.99
CA LYS A 79 -0.59 16.30 -8.55
C LYS A 79 -0.18 14.87 -8.81
N GLU A 80 -1.04 13.91 -8.44
CA GLU A 80 -0.76 12.48 -8.60
C GLU A 80 -1.26 11.91 -9.94
N LEU A 81 -1.89 12.74 -10.77
CA LEU A 81 -2.35 12.44 -12.13
C LEU A 81 -3.35 11.26 -12.21
N LEU A 82 -4.12 11.06 -11.14
CA LEU A 82 -5.18 10.06 -11.09
C LEU A 82 -6.46 10.64 -11.69
N ASP A 83 -6.94 10.06 -12.79
CA ASP A 83 -8.21 10.49 -13.38
C ASP A 83 -9.43 10.12 -12.50
N TRP A 84 -10.60 10.58 -12.91
CA TRP A 84 -11.86 10.30 -12.22
C TRP A 84 -12.22 8.81 -12.13
N ALA A 85 -11.87 8.02 -13.15
CA ALA A 85 -12.11 6.58 -13.11
C ALA A 85 -11.24 5.90 -12.04
N HIS A 86 -9.99 6.32 -11.87
CA HIS A 86 -9.14 5.83 -10.78
C HIS A 86 -9.71 6.21 -9.39
N MET A 87 -10.25 7.43 -9.26
CA MET A 87 -10.84 7.88 -8.00
C MET A 87 -12.06 7.06 -7.58
N GLU A 88 -12.87 6.58 -8.54
CA GLU A 88 -13.98 5.65 -8.27
C GLU A 88 -13.50 4.31 -7.66
N PHE A 89 -12.31 3.83 -8.03
CA PHE A 89 -11.74 2.60 -7.44
C PHE A 89 -11.12 2.82 -6.06
N ILE A 90 -10.74 4.06 -5.74
CA ILE A 90 -10.09 4.42 -4.48
C ILE A 90 -11.11 4.55 -3.34
N ASP A 91 -12.31 5.09 -3.63
CA ASP A 91 -13.48 5.16 -2.72
C ASP A 91 -13.16 5.19 -1.22
N LEU A 92 -12.42 6.22 -0.79
CA LEU A 92 -11.96 6.36 0.60
C LEU A 92 -13.08 6.86 1.50
N ASN A 93 -13.24 6.21 2.65
CA ASN A 93 -14.03 6.79 3.75
C ASN A 93 -13.21 7.78 4.59
N GLU A 94 -13.87 8.42 5.56
CA GLU A 94 -13.24 9.45 6.40
C GLU A 94 -12.08 8.94 7.26
N GLN A 95 -12.11 7.66 7.65
CA GLN A 95 -11.10 7.00 8.50
C GLN A 95 -9.98 6.32 7.69
N GLN A 96 -10.02 6.41 6.36
CA GLN A 96 -9.04 5.79 5.49
C GLN A 96 -8.08 6.79 4.86
N THR A 97 -6.87 6.30 4.60
CA THR A 97 -5.82 6.97 3.83
C THR A 97 -5.45 6.15 2.59
N LEU A 98 -4.74 6.82 1.68
CA LEU A 98 -4.15 6.23 0.50
C LEU A 98 -2.62 6.34 0.57
N PHE A 99 -1.98 5.19 0.65
CA PHE A 99 -0.54 5.08 0.48
C PHE A 99 -0.18 4.91 -1.00
N LYS A 100 0.77 5.68 -1.50
CA LYS A 100 1.46 5.37 -2.76
C LYS A 100 2.66 4.49 -2.47
N LEU A 101 2.67 3.28 -3.01
CA LEU A 101 3.69 2.25 -2.77
C LEU A 101 4.81 2.39 -3.82
N ASN A 102 6.01 2.73 -3.36
CA ASN A 102 7.18 2.89 -4.24
C ASN A 102 7.96 1.57 -4.36
N ILE A 103 7.37 0.60 -5.05
CA ILE A 103 7.92 -0.76 -5.17
C ILE A 103 9.22 -0.79 -6.00
N ASP A 104 9.35 0.11 -6.98
CA ASP A 104 10.53 0.20 -7.83
C ASP A 104 11.80 0.65 -7.07
N LEU A 105 11.62 1.34 -5.95
CA LEU A 105 12.74 1.85 -5.13
C LEU A 105 13.24 0.83 -4.11
N SER A 106 12.52 -0.26 -3.89
CA SER A 106 12.80 -1.17 -2.76
C SER A 106 13.59 -2.42 -3.16
N ASN A 107 13.31 -3.06 -4.31
CA ASN A 107 14.13 -4.15 -4.86
C ASN A 107 13.68 -4.60 -6.26
N TYR A 108 14.63 -4.86 -7.17
CA TYR A 108 14.37 -5.50 -8.47
C TYR A 108 13.61 -6.84 -8.30
N ASN A 109 13.92 -7.60 -7.25
CA ASN A 109 13.28 -8.88 -6.97
C ASN A 109 11.81 -8.75 -6.55
N THR A 110 11.43 -7.65 -5.88
CA THR A 110 10.05 -7.43 -5.43
C THR A 110 9.16 -7.08 -6.62
N ARG A 111 9.66 -6.25 -7.55
CA ARG A 111 8.99 -5.97 -8.81
C ARG A 111 8.77 -7.25 -9.62
N SER A 112 9.80 -8.09 -9.77
CA SER A 112 9.64 -9.37 -10.48
C SER A 112 8.63 -10.30 -9.82
N LEU A 113 8.51 -10.29 -8.50
CA LEU A 113 7.57 -11.14 -7.77
C LEU A 113 6.10 -10.77 -8.05
N ILE A 114 5.84 -9.51 -8.40
CA ILE A 114 4.49 -9.00 -8.72
C ILE A 114 4.21 -9.04 -10.22
N GLU A 115 5.22 -8.74 -11.05
CA GLU A 115 5.04 -8.62 -12.50
C GLU A 115 5.10 -9.97 -13.22
N TYR A 116 5.78 -11.00 -12.68
CA TYR A 116 5.82 -12.33 -13.30
C TYR A 116 4.61 -13.20 -12.95
N GLU A 117 3.96 -12.95 -11.82
CA GLU A 117 2.72 -13.62 -11.46
C GLU A 117 1.59 -12.62 -11.69
N ASP A 118 0.77 -12.81 -12.73
CA ASP A 118 -0.44 -12.00 -13.00
C ASP A 118 -1.40 -11.89 -11.78
N LYS A 119 -1.14 -12.67 -10.71
CA LYS A 119 -1.87 -12.74 -9.44
C LYS A 119 -1.10 -12.20 -8.24
N GLY A 120 0.06 -11.59 -8.41
CA GLY A 120 0.91 -11.15 -7.29
C GLY A 120 0.20 -10.17 -6.35
N ILE A 121 -0.57 -9.23 -6.90
CA ILE A 121 -1.41 -8.32 -6.10
C ILE A 121 -2.54 -9.08 -5.39
N ASP A 122 -3.18 -10.04 -6.06
CA ASP A 122 -4.27 -10.81 -5.48
C ASP A 122 -3.79 -11.64 -4.28
N ILE A 123 -2.63 -12.28 -4.40
CA ILE A 123 -2.00 -13.05 -3.31
C ILE A 123 -1.67 -12.12 -2.12
N LEU A 124 -1.16 -10.92 -2.40
CA LEU A 124 -0.87 -9.94 -1.34
C LEU A 124 -2.13 -9.43 -0.67
N ASN A 125 -3.19 -9.19 -1.43
CA ASN A 125 -4.48 -8.80 -0.88
C ASN A 125 -5.08 -9.91 -0.02
N GLN A 126 -5.00 -11.17 -0.45
CA GLN A 126 -5.41 -12.32 0.37
C GLN A 126 -4.62 -12.40 1.68
N ALA A 127 -3.30 -12.22 1.61
CA ALA A 127 -2.47 -12.19 2.81
C ALA A 127 -2.83 -11.01 3.75
N LEU A 128 -3.14 -9.83 3.19
CA LEU A 128 -3.59 -8.68 3.98
C LEU A 128 -4.97 -8.89 4.60
N GLU A 129 -5.88 -9.59 3.91
CA GLU A 129 -7.19 -9.98 4.46
C GLU A 129 -7.02 -10.91 5.67
N GLU A 130 -6.12 -11.90 5.58
CA GLU A 130 -5.81 -12.80 6.71
C GLU A 130 -5.18 -12.09 7.91
N ILE A 131 -4.46 -10.98 7.68
CA ILE A 131 -3.79 -10.21 8.73
C ILE A 131 -4.79 -9.35 9.55
N GLU A 132 -6.03 -9.19 9.07
CA GLU A 132 -7.11 -8.42 9.72
C GLU A 132 -6.66 -7.03 10.20
N LEU A 133 -6.27 -6.19 9.23
CA LEU A 133 -5.88 -4.78 9.43
C LEU A 133 -6.76 -3.80 8.68
#